data_AF-A0A937MV10-F1
#
_entry.id   AF-A0A937MV10-F1
#
_cell.length_a   1.000
_cell.length_b   1.000
_cell.length_c   1.000
_cell.angle_alpha   90.00
_cell.angle_beta   90.00
_cell.angle_gamma   90.00
#
_symmetry.space_group_name_H-M   'P 1'
#
loop_
_entity.id
_entity.type
_entity.pdbx_description
1 polymer ?
#
loop_
_entity_poly.entity_id
_entity_poly.type
_entity_poly.pdbx_seq_one_letter_code
_entity_poly.pdbx_strand_id
1 'polypeptide(L)'
;MLHTVYKALAPEDVERIIAYCQNHTIQKGGVFEVYPDGKVTMVVVNSEDEPLENFLPLGAFYCNYLGPGIISLEEEDPDHDGMPSAQNHLKAIKQTIDILIEPDHP
;
A
#
# COMPACT_ATOMS: atom_id res chain seq x y z
N MET A 1 -10.40 -3.25 -13.18
CA MET A 1 -9.16 -2.97 -12.44
C MET A 1 -8.17 -4.07 -12.70
N LEU A 2 -6.97 -3.69 -13.12
CA LEU A 2 -5.87 -4.60 -13.37
C LEU A 2 -4.91 -4.51 -12.19
N HIS A 3 -4.65 -5.63 -11.54
CA HIS A 3 -3.60 -5.70 -10.53
C HIS A 3 -2.32 -6.19 -11.16
N THR A 4 -1.23 -5.47 -10.94
CA THR A 4 0.10 -5.87 -11.39
C THR A 4 0.97 -6.25 -10.21
N VAL A 5 1.79 -7.28 -10.40
CA VAL A 5 2.77 -7.70 -9.40
C VAL A 5 3.80 -6.61 -9.28
N TYR A 6 3.96 -6.05 -8.09
CA TYR A 6 5.02 -5.09 -7.80
C TYR A 6 6.24 -5.77 -7.15
N LYS A 7 6.01 -6.60 -6.12
CA LYS A 7 7.06 -7.38 -5.45
C LYS A 7 6.57 -8.78 -5.11
N ALA A 8 7.48 -9.74 -5.17
CA ALA A 8 7.32 -11.08 -4.62
C ALA A 8 8.33 -11.23 -3.47
N LEU A 9 7.82 -11.55 -2.28
CA LEU A 9 8.57 -11.65 -1.03
C LEU A 9 8.31 -13.01 -0.38
N ALA A 10 9.07 -13.33 0.66
CA ALA A 10 8.69 -14.44 1.53
C ALA A 10 7.33 -14.12 2.20
N PRO A 11 6.41 -15.10 2.35
CA PRO A 11 5.13 -14.86 3.02
C PRO A 11 5.28 -14.23 4.40
N GLU A 12 6.33 -14.60 5.13
CA GLU A 12 6.65 -14.08 6.47
C GLU A 12 6.96 -12.58 6.43
N ASP A 13 7.62 -12.09 5.37
CA ASP A 13 7.88 -10.65 5.20
C ASP A 13 6.59 -9.89 4.91
N VAL A 14 5.68 -10.46 4.13
CA VAL A 14 4.36 -9.85 3.88
C VAL A 14 3.53 -9.79 5.16
N GLU A 15 3.57 -10.83 5.98
CA GLU A 15 2.91 -10.84 7.29
C GLU A 15 3.49 -9.75 8.23
N ARG A 16 4.82 -9.59 8.23
CA ARG A 16 5.53 -8.55 8.98
C ARG A 16 5.08 -7.14 8.56
N ILE A 17 5.03 -6.89 7.25
CA ILE A 17 4.55 -5.64 6.67
C ILE A 17 3.08 -5.36 7.07
N ILE A 18 2.20 -6.37 6.96
CA ILE A 18 0.80 -6.23 7.37
C ILE A 18 0.71 -5.85 8.84
N ALA A 19 1.46 -6.54 9.71
CA ALA A 19 1.46 -6.26 11.14
C ALA A 19 1.98 -4.85 11.46
N TYR A 20 3.00 -4.38 10.73
CA TYR A 20 3.49 -3.01 10.85
C TYR A 20 2.41 -1.99 10.51
N CYS A 21 1.77 -2.14 9.34
CA CYS A 21 0.71 -1.24 8.91
C CYS A 21 -0.47 -1.22 9.90
N GLN A 22 -0.86 -2.37 10.47
CA GLN A 22 -1.89 -2.46 11.50
C GLN A 22 -1.51 -1.76 12.81
N ASN A 23 -0.23 -1.61 13.10
CA ASN A 23 0.27 -0.89 14.26
C ASN A 23 0.48 0.61 14.01
N HIS A 24 0.59 1.02 12.75
CA HIS A 24 0.77 2.41 12.34
C HIS A 24 -0.44 2.94 11.56
N THR A 25 -1.64 2.54 12.01
CA THR A 25 -2.87 3.04 11.41
C THR A 25 -3.10 4.52 11.74
N ILE A 26 -3.92 5.20 10.95
CA ILE A 26 -4.39 6.58 11.22
C ILE A 26 -4.93 6.74 12.65
N GLN A 27 -5.71 5.79 13.13
CA GLN A 27 -6.27 5.80 14.50
C GLN A 27 -5.22 5.69 15.61
N LYS A 28 -4.01 5.24 15.27
CA LYS A 28 -2.84 5.10 16.16
C LYS A 28 -1.80 6.21 15.92
N GLY A 29 -2.13 7.21 15.10
CA GLY A 29 -1.22 8.32 14.76
C GLY A 29 -0.24 8.01 13.62
N GLY A 30 -0.45 6.95 12.86
CA GLY A 30 0.30 6.67 11.63
C GLY A 30 -0.49 7.06 10.37
N VAL A 31 -0.14 6.45 9.23
CA VAL A 31 -0.64 6.85 7.90
C VAL A 31 -1.48 5.78 7.20
N PHE A 32 -1.57 4.60 7.79
CA PHE A 32 -2.18 3.45 7.12
C PHE A 32 -3.66 3.27 7.48
N GLU A 33 -4.41 2.75 6.53
CA GLU A 33 -5.65 2.05 6.81
C GLU A 33 -5.50 0.62 6.30
N VAL A 34 -5.90 -0.35 7.12
CA VAL A 34 -5.69 -1.76 6.83
C VAL A 34 -7.03 -2.49 6.81
N TYR A 35 -7.32 -3.11 5.67
CA TYR A 35 -8.57 -3.81 5.40
C TYR A 35 -8.27 -5.28 5.08
N PRO A 36 -8.27 -6.17 6.08
CA PRO A 36 -8.11 -7.60 5.87
C PRO A 36 -9.38 -8.23 5.29
N ASP A 37 -9.22 -9.06 4.26
CA ASP A 37 -10.27 -9.88 3.65
C ASP A 37 -9.76 -11.30 3.40
N GLY A 38 -10.00 -12.18 4.38
CA GLY A 38 -9.53 -13.55 4.35
C GLY A 38 -8.01 -13.63 4.32
N LYS A 39 -7.44 -14.04 3.17
CA LYS A 39 -5.99 -14.13 2.96
C LYS A 39 -5.38 -12.87 2.35
N VAL A 40 -6.23 -12.00 1.80
CA VAL A 40 -5.83 -10.75 1.16
C VAL A 40 -5.89 -9.65 2.21
N THR A 41 -4.96 -8.71 2.14
CA THR A 41 -5.04 -7.48 2.92
C THR A 41 -4.81 -6.29 2.02
N MET A 42 -5.79 -5.41 1.93
CA MET A 42 -5.62 -4.11 1.28
C MET A 42 -5.08 -3.12 2.30
N VAL A 43 -4.05 -2.38 1.91
CA VAL A 43 -3.46 -1.31 2.71
C VAL A 43 -3.56 -0.01 1.93
N VAL A 44 -4.26 0.97 2.49
CA VAL A 44 -4.30 2.34 1.98
C VAL A 44 -3.20 3.13 2.68
N VAL A 45 -2.41 3.86 1.89
CA VAL A 45 -1.38 4.79 2.35
C VAL A 45 -1.93 6.19 2.18
N ASN A 46 -1.95 6.97 3.25
CA ASN A 46 -2.44 8.33 3.22
C ASN A 46 -1.30 9.35 3.47
N SER A 47 -1.52 10.62 3.12
CA SER A 47 -0.50 11.68 3.25
C SER A 47 -0.30 12.16 4.68
N GLU A 48 0.95 12.30 5.15
CA GLU A 48 1.26 12.85 6.50
C GLU A 48 0.95 14.35 6.66
N ASP A 49 0.90 15.10 5.55
CA ASP A 49 0.92 16.56 5.55
C ASP A 49 -0.45 17.24 5.80
N GLU A 50 -1.54 16.47 5.89
CA GLU A 50 -2.90 16.99 6.02
C GLU A 50 -3.53 16.64 7.38
N PRO A 51 -4.40 17.49 7.95
CA PRO A 51 -5.18 17.13 9.14
C PRO A 51 -5.99 15.85 8.91
N LEU A 52 -6.26 15.07 9.96
CA LEU A 52 -7.09 13.84 9.93
C LEU A 52 -8.37 13.95 9.10
N GLU A 53 -9.01 15.12 9.11
CA GLU A 53 -10.24 15.41 8.37
C GLU A 53 -10.03 15.56 6.84
N ASN A 54 -8.78 15.75 6.41
CA ASN A 54 -8.33 16.00 5.05
C ASN A 54 -7.28 14.98 4.55
N PHE A 55 -6.98 13.90 5.29
CA PHE A 55 -6.02 12.90 4.81
C PHE A 55 -6.47 12.41 3.44
N LEU A 56 -5.69 12.74 2.42
CA LEU A 56 -5.93 12.30 1.06
C LEU A 56 -5.19 10.97 0.87
N PRO A 57 -5.87 9.90 0.44
CA PRO A 57 -5.19 8.65 0.14
C PRO A 57 -4.22 8.87 -1.01
N LEU A 58 -2.94 8.59 -0.74
CA LEU A 58 -1.90 8.53 -1.77
C LEU A 58 -2.13 7.32 -2.67
N GLY A 59 -2.76 6.27 -2.14
CA GLY A 59 -3.34 5.15 -2.88
C GLY A 59 -3.23 3.87 -2.08
N ALA A 60 -3.33 2.72 -2.74
CA ALA A 60 -3.39 1.43 -2.07
C ALA A 60 -2.45 0.40 -2.68
N PHE A 61 -2.02 -0.53 -1.84
CA PHE A 61 -1.39 -1.77 -2.25
C PHE A 61 -2.08 -2.97 -1.61
N TYR A 62 -1.92 -4.11 -2.24
CA TYR A 62 -2.63 -5.32 -1.87
C TYR A 62 -1.63 -6.42 -1.57
N CYS A 63 -1.67 -6.92 -0.35
CA CYS A 63 -0.92 -8.08 0.08
C CYS A 63 -1.72 -9.34 -0.24
N ASN A 64 -1.04 -10.33 -0.79
CA ASN A 64 -1.53 -11.67 -1.09
C ASN A 64 -2.69 -11.77 -2.12
N TYR A 65 -3.01 -10.69 -2.84
CA TYR A 65 -4.13 -10.66 -3.79
C TYR A 65 -3.90 -11.60 -4.99
N LEU A 66 -2.73 -11.51 -5.63
CA LEU A 66 -2.37 -12.37 -6.76
C LEU A 66 -1.74 -13.71 -6.34
N GLY A 67 -1.58 -13.94 -5.03
CA GLY A 67 -0.99 -15.14 -4.45
C GLY A 67 -0.20 -14.85 -3.17
N PRO A 68 0.07 -15.86 -2.32
CA PRO A 68 0.83 -15.67 -1.09
C PRO A 68 2.22 -15.07 -1.35
N GLY A 69 2.63 -14.09 -0.53
CA GLY A 69 3.92 -13.41 -0.66
C GLY A 69 3.94 -12.32 -1.75
N ILE A 70 2.83 -12.06 -2.43
CA ILE A 70 2.77 -11.05 -3.49
C ILE A 70 2.23 -9.73 -2.96
N ILE A 71 2.97 -8.65 -3.20
CA ILE A 71 2.45 -7.28 -3.13
C ILE A 71 2.10 -6.85 -4.55
N SER A 72 0.83 -6.53 -4.77
CA SER A 72 0.32 -6.02 -6.04
C SER A 72 -0.20 -4.60 -5.90
N LEU A 73 -0.06 -3.84 -6.97
CA LEU A 73 -0.62 -2.50 -7.10
C LEU A 73 -1.80 -2.55 -8.05
N GLU A 74 -2.73 -1.65 -7.83
CA GLU A 74 -3.81 -1.39 -8.76
C GLU A 74 -3.33 -0.38 -9.80
N GLU A 75 -3.36 -0.77 -11.07
CA GLU A 75 -3.11 0.15 -12.17
C GLU A 75 -4.44 0.71 -12.66
N GLU A 76 -4.54 2.04 -12.73
CA GLU A 76 -5.62 2.69 -13.45
C GLU A 76 -5.45 2.45 -14.97
N ASP A 77 -6.59 2.31 -15.65
CA ASP A 77 -6.67 2.06 -17.09
C ASP A 77 -5.94 3.18 -17.86
N PRO A 78 -4.91 2.87 -18.67
CA PRO A 78 -4.16 3.89 -19.41
C PRO A 78 -5.00 4.67 -20.44
N ASP A 79 -6.20 4.19 -20.78
CA ASP A 79 -7.14 4.89 -21.66
C ASP A 79 -8.02 5.93 -20.92
N HIS A 80 -7.94 5.98 -19.59
CA HIS A 80 -8.55 7.03 -18.79
C HIS A 80 -7.50 8.12 -18.60
N ASP A 81 -7.71 9.30 -19.21
CA ASP A 81 -6.86 10.51 -19.19
C ASP A 81 -6.13 10.71 -17.85
N GLY A 82 -5.00 10.03 -17.68
CA GLY A 82 -4.32 9.92 -16.40
C GLY A 82 -3.65 11.24 -16.08
N MET A 83 -4.31 12.07 -15.27
CA MET A 83 -3.73 13.30 -14.77
C MET A 83 -2.33 13.01 -14.18
N PRO A 84 -1.33 13.91 -14.36
CA PRO A 84 0.02 13.73 -13.80
C PRO A 84 0.05 13.39 -12.29
N SER A 85 -1.01 13.72 -11.55
CA SER A 85 -1.22 13.33 -10.16
C SER A 85 -1.21 11.80 -9.96
N ALA A 86 -1.85 11.03 -10.85
CA ALA A 86 -1.94 9.57 -10.74
C ALA A 86 -0.56 8.87 -10.85
N GLN A 87 0.34 9.41 -11.69
CA GLN A 87 1.71 8.88 -11.83
C GLN A 87 2.60 9.18 -10.60
N ASN A 88 2.43 10.35 -9.98
CA ASN A 88 3.16 10.72 -8.77
C ASN A 88 2.72 9.89 -7.55
N HIS A 89 1.42 9.57 -7.48
CA HIS A 89 0.84 8.75 -6.42
C HIS A 89 1.42 7.32 -6.40
N LEU A 90 1.52 6.66 -7.56
CA LEU A 90 2.14 5.33 -7.66
C LEU A 90 3.60 5.31 -7.21
N LYS A 91 4.36 6.39 -7.47
CA LYS A 91 5.76 6.48 -7.03
C LYS A 91 5.87 6.53 -5.51
N ALA A 92 5.02 7.31 -4.84
CA ALA A 92 5.01 7.40 -3.38
C ALA A 92 4.69 6.04 -2.74
N ILE A 93 3.66 5.35 -3.24
CA ILE A 93 3.28 4.01 -2.74
C ILE A 93 4.44 3.02 -2.91
N LYS A 94 5.09 3.01 -4.09
CA LYS A 94 6.25 2.15 -4.35
C LYS A 94 7.38 2.43 -3.38
N GLN A 95 7.69 3.69 -3.11
CA GLN A 95 8.69 4.08 -2.11
C GLN A 95 8.31 3.63 -0.70
N THR A 96 7.05 3.80 -0.29
CA THR A 96 6.57 3.28 1.00
C THR A 96 6.77 1.77 1.10
N ILE A 97 6.38 1.01 0.07
CA ILE A 97 6.57 -0.44 0.06
C ILE A 97 8.05 -0.81 0.11
N ASP A 98 8.91 -0.15 -0.68
CA ASP A 98 10.35 -0.41 -0.67
C ASP A 98 10.94 -0.17 0.74
N ILE A 99 10.52 0.90 1.44
CA ILE A 99 10.92 1.17 2.83
C ILE A 99 10.45 0.06 3.78
N LEU A 100 9.20 -0.38 3.69
CA LEU A 100 8.64 -1.46 4.53
C LEU A 100 9.35 -2.81 4.31
N ILE A 101 10.02 -2.99 3.17
CA ILE A 101 10.77 -4.21 2.87
C ILE A 101 12.18 -4.18 3.50
N GLU A 102 12.76 -2.99 3.72
CA GLU A 102 14.15 -2.88 4.19
C GLU A 102 14.35 -3.56 5.56
N PRO A 103 15.52 -4.17 5.85
CA PRO A 103 15.73 -4.92 7.09
C PRO A 103 15.60 -4.07 8.37
N ASP A 104 15.89 -2.78 8.25
CA ASP A 104 15.83 -1.80 9.34
C ASP A 104 14.46 -1.13 9.47
N HIS A 105 13.47 -1.51 8.64
CA HIS A 105 12.08 -1.07 8.72
C HIS A 105 11.12 -2.28 8.68
N PRO A 106 10.08 -2.34 9.53
CA PRO A 106 9.26 -3.54 9.67
C PRO A 106 8.29 -3.78 8.51
#